data_AF-A0AAV0H3B0-F1
#
_entry.id   AF-A0AAV0H3B0-F1
#
_cell.length_a   1.000
_cell.length_b   1.000
_cell.length_c   1.000
_cell.angle_alpha   90.00
_cell.angle_beta   90.00
_cell.angle_gamma   90.00
#
_symmetry.space_group_name_H-M   'P 1'
#
loop_
_entity.id
_entity.type
_entity.pdbx_description
1 polymer ?
#
loop_
_entity_poly.entity_id
_entity_poly.type
_entity_poly.pdbx_seq_one_letter_code
_entity_poly.pdbx_strand_id
1 'polypeptide(L)'
;MQRFKTCAHEEKLETKKLVCLDVETRWNSTFLMLESALVFKRAFERLEEEDPKYKVELEKLKGTPNELDWHYVESLVPFLKIFYDATMKISGSLYVTSNDLFHVVYGIACMLTKETSSEIESHKIMARRMKAKHDKYWGTFDDINPLLFIAVVLDPRYKLEYACFVLDEVYGIEHGGIWTKNVLFESVNGVLEDMFKDYSEMRGVTSGSSSRSAGSIAPNENDESESVEDYLKKKFKRKRMEDRVGETTLSELERYLKANLEDDEDKTFDILAWWKKHSGEYPILSLMARDVLAIPVSTVASESAFSTGGRVLDTFRSSLTPLIVESLICGQNWLRSSTLPIDMEEQFEEIEELEQELKEFCLDEGTIMSDLVDDD
;
A
#
# COMPACT_ATOMS: atom_id res chain seq x y z
N MET A 1 5.58 -23.27 -29.08
CA MET A 1 6.62 -22.78 -28.15
C MET A 1 8.05 -22.95 -28.69
N GLN A 2 8.48 -24.13 -29.15
CA GLN A 2 9.87 -24.32 -29.62
C GLN A 2 10.24 -23.47 -30.84
N ARG A 3 9.35 -23.34 -31.83
CA ARG A 3 9.54 -22.46 -33.00
C ARG A 3 9.70 -20.98 -32.62
N PHE A 4 8.83 -20.46 -31.75
CA PHE A 4 8.95 -19.09 -31.24
C PHE A 4 10.29 -18.82 -30.54
N LYS A 5 10.80 -19.78 -29.74
CA LYS A 5 12.13 -19.66 -29.13
C LYS A 5 13.25 -19.58 -30.19
N THR A 6 13.13 -20.33 -31.29
CA THR A 6 14.05 -20.22 -32.43
C THR A 6 13.99 -18.84 -33.06
N CYS A 7 12.79 -18.33 -33.36
CA CYS A 7 12.62 -16.99 -33.94
C CYS A 7 13.21 -15.90 -33.02
N ALA A 8 12.98 -15.97 -31.71
CA ALA A 8 13.56 -15.03 -30.75
C ALA A 8 15.11 -15.07 -30.71
N HIS A 9 15.70 -16.26 -30.84
CA HIS A 9 17.15 -16.43 -30.93
C HIS A 9 17.72 -15.89 -32.25
N GLU A 10 17.05 -16.13 -33.37
CA GLU A 10 17.47 -15.65 -34.69
C GLU A 10 17.38 -14.13 -34.81
N GLU A 11 16.38 -13.52 -34.17
CA GLU A 11 16.25 -12.07 -34.02
C GLU A 11 17.24 -11.46 -33.01
N LYS A 12 18.06 -12.29 -32.36
CA LYS A 12 19.09 -11.92 -31.38
C LYS A 12 18.52 -11.10 -30.21
N LEU A 13 17.35 -11.48 -29.72
CA LEU A 13 16.73 -10.83 -28.57
C LEU A 13 17.48 -11.21 -27.30
N GLU A 14 18.34 -10.32 -26.80
CA GLU A 14 19.05 -10.47 -25.53
C GLU A 14 18.14 -10.10 -24.35
N THR A 15 17.12 -10.93 -24.08
CA THR A 15 16.19 -10.73 -22.96
C THR A 15 16.01 -12.00 -22.13
N LYS A 16 15.85 -11.82 -20.82
CA LYS A 16 15.44 -12.89 -19.89
C LYS A 16 13.93 -12.92 -19.68
N LYS A 17 13.18 -11.96 -20.25
CA LYS A 17 11.72 -11.91 -20.11
C LYS A 17 11.07 -13.14 -20.75
N LEU A 18 9.91 -13.51 -20.24
CA LEU A 18 9.05 -14.54 -20.81
C LEU A 18 7.80 -13.90 -21.40
N VAL A 19 7.25 -14.50 -22.46
CA VAL A 19 5.90 -14.15 -22.91
C VAL A 19 4.92 -14.68 -21.86
N CYS A 20 4.17 -13.78 -21.24
CA CYS A 20 3.08 -14.10 -20.32
C CYS A 20 1.73 -13.87 -21.01
N LEU A 21 0.71 -14.58 -20.54
CA LEU A 21 -0.66 -14.40 -21.03
C LEU A 21 -1.38 -13.35 -20.17
N ASP A 22 -2.33 -12.66 -20.79
CA ASP A 22 -3.31 -11.87 -20.06
C ASP A 22 -4.19 -12.80 -19.23
N VAL A 23 -4.48 -12.37 -18.01
CA VAL A 23 -5.28 -13.12 -17.04
C VAL A 23 -6.30 -12.13 -16.49
N GLU A 24 -7.57 -12.33 -16.85
CA GLU A 24 -8.65 -11.36 -16.56
C GLU A 24 -8.83 -11.06 -15.06
N THR A 25 -8.51 -12.03 -14.19
CA THR A 25 -8.58 -11.90 -12.73
C THR A 25 -7.38 -11.16 -12.14
N ARG A 26 -6.26 -11.05 -12.86
CA ARG A 26 -5.04 -10.38 -12.43
C ARG A 26 -4.97 -8.99 -13.05
N TRP A 27 -5.37 -7.98 -12.30
CA TRP A 27 -5.33 -6.55 -12.69
C TRP A 27 -4.08 -6.02 -13.41
N ASN A 28 -2.90 -6.63 -13.18
CA ASN A 28 -1.63 -6.23 -13.81
C ASN A 28 -1.20 -7.06 -15.02
N SER A 29 -1.88 -8.18 -15.29
CA SER A 29 -1.47 -9.17 -16.31
C SER A 29 -1.46 -8.57 -17.70
N THR A 30 -2.46 -7.73 -18.04
CA THR A 30 -2.52 -7.07 -19.35
C THR A 30 -1.30 -6.18 -19.58
N PHE A 31 -0.89 -5.40 -18.59
CA PHE A 31 0.31 -4.57 -18.68
C PHE A 31 1.56 -5.44 -18.89
N LEU A 32 1.76 -6.46 -18.06
CA LEU A 32 2.91 -7.36 -18.13
C LEU A 32 2.97 -8.09 -19.48
N MET A 33 1.83 -8.59 -19.98
CA MET A 33 1.71 -9.23 -21.29
C MET A 33 2.13 -8.27 -22.39
N LEU A 34 1.56 -7.05 -22.43
CA LEU A 34 1.83 -6.09 -23.49
C LEU A 34 3.27 -5.57 -23.44
N GLU A 35 3.81 -5.30 -22.25
CA GLU A 35 5.19 -4.88 -22.07
C GLU A 35 6.17 -5.98 -22.54
N SER A 36 5.87 -7.25 -22.22
CA SER A 36 6.66 -8.38 -22.70
C SER A 36 6.50 -8.58 -24.22
N ALA A 37 5.29 -8.49 -24.76
CA ALA A 37 5.02 -8.65 -26.18
C ALA A 37 5.79 -7.64 -27.04
N LEU A 38 5.94 -6.39 -26.59
CA LEU A 38 6.74 -5.38 -27.27
C LEU A 38 8.22 -5.78 -27.40
N VAL A 39 8.79 -6.41 -26.38
CA VAL A 39 10.18 -6.93 -26.44
C VAL A 39 10.31 -8.03 -27.49
N PHE A 40 9.25 -8.81 -27.70
CA PHE A 40 9.21 -9.92 -28.65
C PHE A 40 8.60 -9.59 -30.01
N LYS A 41 8.27 -8.33 -30.31
CA LYS A 41 7.64 -7.89 -31.56
C LYS A 41 8.26 -8.52 -32.81
N ARG A 42 9.58 -8.39 -32.97
CA ARG A 42 10.32 -8.97 -34.10
C ARG A 42 10.26 -10.50 -34.17
N ALA A 43 10.21 -11.17 -33.03
CA ALA A 43 10.05 -12.63 -32.98
C ALA A 43 8.65 -13.06 -33.42
N PHE A 44 7.61 -12.28 -33.11
CA PHE A 44 6.25 -12.53 -33.59
C PHE A 44 6.11 -12.28 -35.10
N GLU A 45 6.71 -11.20 -35.62
CA GLU A 45 6.76 -10.89 -37.06
C GLU A 45 7.44 -12.03 -37.83
N ARG A 46 8.63 -12.48 -37.38
CA ARG A 46 9.33 -13.63 -37.97
C ARG A 46 8.53 -14.93 -37.87
N LEU A 47 7.83 -15.16 -36.75
CA LEU A 47 7.00 -16.35 -36.58
C LEU A 47 5.83 -16.38 -37.57
N GLU A 48 5.26 -15.23 -37.92
CA GLU A 48 4.26 -15.13 -38.98
C GLU A 48 4.82 -15.54 -40.36
N GLU A 49 6.05 -15.11 -40.67
CA GLU A 49 6.71 -15.43 -41.94
C GLU A 49 7.09 -16.91 -42.05
N GLU A 50 7.57 -17.51 -40.95
CA GLU A 50 8.18 -18.84 -40.95
C GLU A 50 7.22 -19.98 -40.54
N ASP A 51 6.11 -19.69 -39.86
CA ASP A 51 5.14 -20.69 -39.43
C ASP A 51 3.74 -20.46 -40.02
N PRO A 52 3.43 -21.07 -41.18
CA PRO A 52 2.11 -20.98 -41.80
C PRO A 52 0.97 -21.45 -40.88
N LYS A 53 1.24 -22.37 -39.95
CA LYS A 53 0.22 -22.85 -39.00
C LYS A 53 -0.13 -21.74 -38.00
N TYR A 54 0.87 -21.01 -37.50
CA TYR A 54 0.64 -19.87 -36.60
C TYR A 54 -0.25 -18.82 -37.26
N LYS A 55 0.05 -18.45 -38.50
CA LYS A 55 -0.75 -17.51 -39.27
C LYS A 55 -2.19 -17.98 -39.47
N VAL A 56 -2.39 -19.21 -39.96
CA VAL A 56 -3.73 -19.77 -40.21
C VAL A 56 -4.57 -19.88 -38.94
N GLU A 57 -3.97 -20.24 -37.81
CA GLU A 57 -4.71 -20.32 -36.54
C GLU A 57 -5.15 -18.93 -36.04
N LEU A 58 -4.31 -17.90 -36.17
CA LEU A 58 -4.67 -16.54 -35.77
C LEU A 58 -5.65 -15.86 -36.74
N GLU A 59 -5.62 -16.21 -38.02
CA GLU A 59 -6.61 -15.77 -39.02
C GLU A 59 -8.05 -16.22 -38.67
N LYS A 60 -8.21 -17.34 -37.93
CA LYS A 60 -9.54 -17.74 -37.40
C LYS A 60 -10.09 -16.77 -36.36
N LEU A 61 -9.24 -15.95 -35.76
CA LEU A 61 -9.59 -14.93 -34.78
C LEU A 61 -9.69 -13.56 -35.46
N LYS A 62 -8.60 -12.78 -35.43
CA LYS A 62 -8.51 -11.43 -36.03
C LYS A 62 -7.25 -11.24 -36.89
N GLY A 63 -6.48 -12.31 -37.11
CA GLY A 63 -5.18 -12.26 -37.76
C GLY A 63 -4.03 -12.03 -36.78
N THR A 64 -2.82 -11.99 -37.32
CA THR A 64 -1.61 -11.60 -36.60
C THR A 64 -1.60 -10.09 -36.33
N PRO A 65 -0.90 -9.62 -35.27
CA PRO A 65 -0.79 -8.19 -34.99
C PRO A 65 -0.12 -7.45 -36.14
N ASN A 66 -0.77 -6.40 -36.65
CA ASN A 66 -0.22 -5.55 -37.71
C ASN A 66 0.50 -4.31 -37.13
N GLU A 67 1.09 -3.47 -37.99
CA GLU A 67 1.81 -2.26 -37.55
C GLU A 67 0.97 -1.30 -36.72
N LEU A 68 -0.32 -1.16 -37.02
CA LEU A 68 -1.23 -0.29 -36.24
C LEU A 68 -1.49 -0.87 -34.85
N ASP A 69 -1.62 -2.19 -34.73
CA ASP A 69 -1.77 -2.86 -33.43
C ASP A 69 -0.52 -2.63 -32.57
N TRP A 70 0.67 -2.78 -33.15
CA TRP A 70 1.92 -2.53 -32.44
C TRP A 70 2.07 -1.06 -32.01
N HIS A 71 1.75 -0.11 -32.89
CA HIS A 71 1.76 1.31 -32.51
C HIS A 71 0.74 1.63 -31.41
N TYR A 72 -0.42 0.98 -31.44
CA TYR A 72 -1.39 1.11 -30.36
C TYR A 72 -0.83 0.59 -29.03
N VAL A 73 -0.21 -0.59 -29.01
CA VAL A 73 0.43 -1.16 -27.81
C VAL A 73 1.58 -0.28 -27.32
N GLU A 74 2.44 0.22 -28.21
CA GLU A 74 3.53 1.15 -27.89
C GLU A 74 3.01 2.42 -27.19
N SER A 75 1.81 2.91 -27.57
CA SER A 75 1.16 4.03 -26.90
C SER A 75 0.49 3.66 -25.58
N LEU A 76 -0.04 2.43 -25.46
CA LEU A 76 -0.85 1.98 -24.33
C LEU A 76 0.00 1.54 -23.13
N VAL A 77 1.15 0.91 -23.39
CA VAL A 77 2.03 0.37 -22.33
C VAL A 77 2.47 1.46 -21.34
N PRO A 78 2.91 2.67 -21.76
CA PRO A 78 3.20 3.76 -20.83
C PRO A 78 2.01 4.20 -19.98
N PHE A 79 0.80 4.20 -20.56
CA PHE A 79 -0.43 4.55 -19.84
C PHE A 79 -0.77 3.49 -18.78
N LEU A 80 -0.68 2.20 -19.11
CA LEU A 80 -0.94 1.11 -18.17
C LEU A 80 0.15 0.98 -17.09
N LYS A 81 1.41 1.31 -17.43
CA LYS A 81 2.54 1.27 -16.50
C LYS A 81 2.29 2.08 -15.24
N ILE A 82 1.60 3.21 -15.37
CA ILE A 82 1.23 4.09 -14.26
C ILE A 82 0.46 3.32 -13.18
N PHE A 83 -0.53 2.53 -13.60
CA PHE A 83 -1.37 1.75 -12.69
C PHE A 83 -0.60 0.59 -12.10
N TYR A 84 0.24 -0.07 -12.91
CA TYR A 84 1.13 -1.11 -12.43
C TYR A 84 2.07 -0.58 -11.33
N ASP A 85 2.77 0.53 -11.57
CA ASP A 85 3.70 1.13 -10.62
C ASP A 85 2.97 1.59 -9.34
N ALA A 86 1.79 2.18 -9.48
CA ALA A 86 0.93 2.56 -8.36
C ALA A 86 0.54 1.36 -7.50
N THR A 87 0.11 0.28 -8.14
CA THR A 87 -0.24 -0.99 -7.47
C THR A 87 0.98 -1.59 -6.77
N MET A 88 2.13 -1.69 -7.44
CA MET A 88 3.36 -2.22 -6.82
C MET A 88 3.77 -1.40 -5.59
N LYS A 89 3.54 -0.09 -5.61
CA LYS A 89 3.86 0.82 -4.51
C LYS A 89 2.98 0.60 -3.26
N ILE A 90 1.69 0.28 -3.41
CA ILE A 90 0.79 0.09 -2.25
C ILE A 90 0.67 -1.37 -1.79
N SER A 91 1.18 -2.31 -2.57
CA SER A 91 1.18 -3.74 -2.24
C SER A 91 2.42 -4.19 -1.48
N GLY A 92 3.29 -3.26 -1.07
CA GLY A 92 4.44 -3.55 -0.22
C GLY A 92 4.05 -4.09 1.16
N SER A 93 4.89 -4.97 1.70
CA SER A 93 4.71 -5.55 3.05
C SER A 93 5.87 -5.27 4.01
N LEU A 94 7.01 -4.82 3.47
CA LEU A 94 8.24 -4.59 4.23
C LEU A 94 8.50 -3.09 4.49
N TYR A 95 7.59 -2.23 4.06
CA TYR A 95 7.65 -0.79 4.26
C TYR A 95 6.24 -0.26 4.52
N VAL A 96 6.17 0.96 5.05
CA VAL A 96 4.91 1.64 5.33
C VAL A 96 4.21 1.98 4.01
N THR A 97 2.95 1.57 3.87
CA THR A 97 2.14 1.85 2.68
C THR A 97 1.03 2.87 2.91
N SER A 98 0.59 3.09 4.15
CA SER A 98 -0.58 3.91 4.45
C SER A 98 -0.40 5.40 4.11
N ASN A 99 0.79 5.96 4.34
CA ASN A 99 1.08 7.32 3.89
C ASN A 99 1.11 7.42 2.35
N ASP A 100 1.50 6.34 1.66
CA ASP A 100 1.60 6.29 0.21
C ASP A 100 0.25 6.21 -0.52
N LEU A 101 -0.78 5.65 0.11
CA LEU A 101 -2.10 5.46 -0.51
C LEU A 101 -2.71 6.79 -0.98
N PHE A 102 -2.55 7.88 -0.23
CA PHE A 102 -3.06 9.19 -0.60
C PHE A 102 -2.48 9.66 -1.94
N HIS A 103 -1.16 9.57 -2.09
CA HIS A 103 -0.45 9.95 -3.32
C HIS A 103 -0.90 9.08 -4.50
N VAL A 104 -1.12 7.79 -4.28
CA VAL A 104 -1.53 6.86 -5.34
C VAL A 104 -2.96 7.13 -5.81
N VAL A 105 -3.92 7.25 -4.88
CA VAL A 105 -5.34 7.44 -5.21
C VAL A 105 -5.54 8.74 -5.98
N TYR A 106 -5.01 9.84 -5.46
CA TYR A 106 -5.17 11.15 -6.09
C TYR A 106 -4.24 11.37 -7.27
N GLY A 107 -3.05 10.77 -7.26
CA GLY A 107 -2.17 10.75 -8.43
C GLY A 107 -2.86 10.09 -9.64
N ILE A 108 -3.49 8.94 -9.45
CA ILE A 108 -4.31 8.29 -10.49
C ILE A 108 -5.44 9.21 -10.95
N ALA A 109 -6.13 9.89 -10.04
CA ALA A 109 -7.21 10.81 -10.39
C ALA A 109 -6.72 11.96 -11.29
N CYS A 110 -5.58 12.58 -10.93
CA CYS A 110 -4.97 13.64 -11.73
C CYS A 110 -4.55 13.16 -13.12
N MET A 111 -3.90 11.99 -13.19
CA MET A 111 -3.45 11.42 -14.47
C MET A 111 -4.63 11.04 -15.37
N LEU A 112 -5.67 10.40 -14.83
CA LEU A 112 -6.88 10.09 -15.57
C LEU A 112 -7.55 11.36 -16.10
N THR A 113 -7.62 12.40 -15.28
CA THR A 113 -8.17 13.71 -15.67
C THR A 113 -7.39 14.30 -16.84
N LYS A 114 -6.06 14.30 -16.78
CA LYS A 114 -5.20 14.74 -17.89
C LYS A 114 -5.46 13.92 -19.17
N GLU A 115 -5.52 12.60 -19.05
CA GLU A 115 -5.73 11.70 -20.20
C GLU A 115 -7.14 11.78 -20.80
N THR A 116 -8.15 12.29 -20.07
CA THR A 116 -9.45 12.61 -20.65
C THR A 116 -9.40 13.74 -21.69
N SER A 117 -8.29 14.47 -21.75
CA SER A 117 -8.00 15.49 -22.75
C SER A 117 -6.88 15.08 -23.72
N SER A 118 -6.54 13.79 -23.78
CA SER A 118 -5.50 13.26 -24.67
C SER A 118 -5.84 13.49 -26.15
N GLU A 119 -4.83 13.73 -26.98
CA GLU A 119 -4.98 13.80 -28.44
C GLU A 119 -5.31 12.41 -29.03
N ILE A 120 -4.92 11.35 -28.32
CA ILE A 120 -5.16 9.97 -28.73
C ILE A 120 -6.58 9.57 -28.30
N GLU A 121 -7.48 9.38 -29.27
CA GLU A 121 -8.90 9.15 -28.98
C GLU A 121 -9.17 7.88 -28.17
N SER A 122 -8.38 6.82 -28.38
CA SER A 122 -8.47 5.59 -27.60
C SER A 122 -8.10 5.81 -26.12
N HIS A 123 -7.03 6.56 -25.84
CA HIS A 123 -6.62 6.94 -24.48
C HIS A 123 -7.71 7.76 -23.80
N LYS A 124 -8.26 8.74 -24.51
CA LYS A 124 -9.38 9.55 -24.04
C LYS A 124 -10.60 8.72 -23.65
N ILE A 125 -11.00 7.76 -24.48
CA ILE A 125 -12.14 6.87 -24.19
C ILE A 125 -11.85 5.99 -22.97
N MET A 126 -10.64 5.40 -22.88
CA MET A 126 -10.24 4.57 -21.74
C MET A 126 -10.18 5.39 -20.45
N ALA A 127 -9.51 6.53 -20.47
CA ALA A 127 -9.37 7.43 -19.34
C ALA A 127 -10.74 7.88 -18.81
N ARG A 128 -11.69 8.24 -19.67
CA ARG A 128 -13.07 8.57 -19.23
C ARG A 128 -13.76 7.41 -18.51
N ARG A 129 -13.64 6.19 -19.04
CA ARG A 129 -14.23 4.99 -18.42
C ARG A 129 -13.58 4.65 -17.09
N MET A 130 -12.25 4.75 -17.02
CA MET A 130 -11.48 4.49 -15.81
C MET A 130 -11.72 5.56 -14.76
N LYS A 131 -11.79 6.84 -15.15
CA LYS A 131 -12.14 7.95 -14.26
C LYS A 131 -13.53 7.77 -13.68
N ALA A 132 -14.52 7.44 -14.50
CA ALA A 132 -15.88 7.16 -14.00
C ALA A 132 -15.93 6.01 -12.97
N LYS A 133 -15.08 4.99 -13.13
CA LYS A 133 -14.92 3.94 -12.11
C LYS A 133 -14.22 4.47 -10.86
N HIS A 134 -13.12 5.20 -11.02
CA HIS A 134 -12.37 5.80 -9.90
C HIS A 134 -13.28 6.70 -9.05
N ASP A 135 -13.98 7.65 -9.67
CA ASP A 135 -14.91 8.56 -9.01
C ASP A 135 -16.05 7.79 -8.31
N LYS A 136 -16.52 6.68 -8.91
CA LYS A 136 -17.54 5.81 -8.29
C LYS A 136 -17.04 5.08 -7.04
N TYR A 137 -15.80 4.60 -7.05
CA TYR A 137 -15.25 3.79 -5.94
C TYR A 137 -14.73 4.66 -4.80
N TRP A 138 -14.07 5.78 -5.12
CA TRP A 138 -13.51 6.68 -4.13
C TRP A 138 -14.49 7.76 -3.68
N GLY A 139 -15.57 7.97 -4.43
CA GLY A 139 -16.64 8.89 -4.05
C GLY A 139 -16.21 10.35 -4.06
N THR A 140 -16.93 11.16 -3.30
CA THR A 140 -16.54 12.54 -3.00
C THR A 140 -15.63 12.58 -1.78
N PHE A 141 -15.12 13.76 -1.44
CA PHE A 141 -14.33 13.94 -0.22
C PHE A 141 -15.03 13.40 1.04
N ASP A 142 -16.36 13.51 1.13
CA ASP A 142 -17.14 13.09 2.30
C ASP A 142 -17.22 11.56 2.45
N ASP A 143 -16.98 10.80 1.36
CA ASP A 143 -17.05 9.34 1.35
C ASP A 143 -15.71 8.69 1.77
N ILE A 144 -14.62 9.46 1.73
CA ILE A 144 -13.26 8.93 1.93
C ILE A 144 -12.95 8.85 3.42
N ASN A 145 -12.38 7.71 3.84
CA ASN A 145 -11.93 7.51 5.21
C ASN A 145 -10.89 8.58 5.62
N PRO A 146 -11.13 9.37 6.68
CA PRO A 146 -10.20 10.40 7.15
C PRO A 146 -8.79 9.88 7.48
N LEU A 147 -8.65 8.60 7.81
CA LEU A 147 -7.33 7.98 8.06
C LEU A 147 -6.40 8.07 6.86
N LEU A 148 -6.93 8.10 5.63
CA LEU A 148 -6.14 8.32 4.42
C LEU A 148 -5.37 9.65 4.50
N PHE A 149 -6.06 10.70 4.93
CA PHE A 149 -5.47 12.04 5.08
C PHE A 149 -4.57 12.10 6.30
N ILE A 150 -4.96 11.47 7.41
CA ILE A 150 -4.16 11.48 8.64
C ILE A 150 -2.81 10.79 8.40
N ALA A 151 -2.76 9.70 7.62
CA ALA A 151 -1.51 9.03 7.29
C ALA A 151 -0.53 9.94 6.52
N VAL A 152 -1.00 10.71 5.53
CA VAL A 152 -0.15 11.68 4.81
C VAL A 152 0.19 12.91 5.67
N VAL A 153 -0.71 13.32 6.57
CA VAL A 153 -0.45 14.44 7.50
C VAL A 153 0.63 14.08 8.51
N LEU A 154 0.65 12.82 8.97
CA LEU A 154 1.69 12.27 9.83
C LEU A 154 3.00 11.95 9.09
N ASP A 155 3.06 12.17 7.77
CA ASP A 155 4.32 12.19 7.05
C ASP A 155 4.96 13.58 7.15
N PRO A 156 6.13 13.71 7.80
CA PRO A 156 6.76 15.01 8.03
C PRO A 156 7.23 15.69 6.74
N ARG A 157 7.23 14.99 5.60
CA ARG A 157 7.55 15.54 4.28
C ARG A 157 6.37 16.26 3.62
N TYR A 158 5.13 15.97 4.02
CA TYR A 158 3.93 16.42 3.30
C TYR A 158 2.97 17.26 4.15
N LYS A 159 2.53 16.74 5.30
CA LYS A 159 1.60 17.42 6.23
C LYS A 159 0.30 17.92 5.55
N LEU A 160 -0.44 18.80 6.24
CA LEU A 160 -1.71 19.36 5.77
C LEU A 160 -1.57 20.20 4.49
N GLU A 161 -0.45 20.90 4.32
CA GLU A 161 -0.23 21.78 3.17
C GLU A 161 -0.23 21.01 1.85
N TYR A 162 0.45 19.86 1.81
CA TYR A 162 0.47 18.99 0.65
C TYR A 162 -0.90 18.38 0.35
N ALA A 163 -1.63 17.93 1.38
CA ALA A 163 -2.98 17.39 1.20
C ALA A 163 -3.93 18.45 0.60
N CYS A 164 -3.85 19.70 1.05
CA CYS A 164 -4.60 20.81 0.45
C CYS A 164 -4.26 20.98 -1.03
N PHE A 165 -2.96 21.02 -1.36
CA PHE A 165 -2.49 21.19 -2.73
C PHE A 165 -3.03 20.09 -3.66
N VAL A 166 -2.97 18.83 -3.23
CA VAL A 166 -3.46 17.71 -4.05
C VAL A 166 -4.97 17.78 -4.26
N LEU A 167 -5.74 18.15 -3.22
CA LEU A 167 -7.18 18.35 -3.37
C LEU A 167 -7.52 19.52 -4.32
N ASP A 168 -6.71 20.57 -4.32
CA ASP A 168 -6.85 21.69 -5.27
C ASP A 168 -6.62 21.23 -6.72
N GLU A 169 -5.64 20.38 -6.96
CA GLU A 169 -5.38 19.83 -8.29
C GLU A 169 -6.53 18.95 -8.79
N VAL A 170 -7.20 18.22 -7.89
CA VAL A 170 -8.27 17.27 -8.25
C VAL A 170 -9.64 17.94 -8.35
N TYR A 171 -9.97 18.83 -7.40
CA TYR A 171 -11.32 19.41 -7.23
C TYR A 171 -11.36 20.94 -7.39
N GLY A 172 -10.20 21.62 -7.42
CA GLY A 172 -10.12 23.08 -7.38
C GLY A 172 -10.75 23.79 -8.57
N ILE A 173 -10.92 23.11 -9.71
CA ILE A 173 -11.64 23.66 -10.88
C ILE A 173 -13.14 23.79 -10.59
N GLU A 174 -13.73 22.84 -9.86
CA GLU A 174 -15.18 22.80 -9.60
C GLU A 174 -15.57 23.65 -8.39
N HIS A 175 -14.70 23.71 -7.36
CA HIS A 175 -15.04 24.31 -6.07
C HIS A 175 -14.15 25.51 -5.65
N GLY A 176 -12.99 25.69 -6.29
CA GLY A 176 -12.00 26.74 -5.95
C GLY A 176 -11.16 26.42 -4.71
N GLY A 177 -9.89 26.83 -4.68
CA GLY A 177 -8.93 26.38 -3.63
C GLY A 177 -9.12 26.95 -2.21
N ILE A 178 -10.14 27.77 -1.98
CA ILE A 178 -10.55 28.17 -0.62
C ILE A 178 -11.48 27.11 -0.02
N TRP A 179 -12.31 26.46 -0.85
CA TRP A 179 -13.25 25.44 -0.40
C TRP A 179 -12.53 24.20 0.13
N THR A 180 -11.53 23.70 -0.61
CA THR A 180 -10.70 22.55 -0.23
C THR A 180 -10.02 22.73 1.11
N LYS A 181 -9.43 23.91 1.36
CA LYS A 181 -8.79 24.24 2.64
C LYS A 181 -9.79 24.20 3.78
N ASN A 182 -10.97 24.79 3.62
CA ASN A 182 -11.98 24.81 4.66
C ASN A 182 -12.52 23.39 4.95
N VAL A 183 -12.80 22.62 3.90
CA VAL A 183 -13.34 21.26 4.02
C VAL A 183 -12.31 20.29 4.63
N LEU A 184 -11.05 20.35 4.18
CA LEU A 184 -9.97 19.56 4.79
C LEU A 184 -9.77 19.97 6.25
N PHE A 185 -9.78 21.26 6.56
CA PHE A 185 -9.62 21.74 7.92
C PHE A 185 -10.79 21.29 8.82
N GLU A 186 -12.03 21.41 8.38
CA GLU A 186 -13.19 20.99 9.16
C GLU A 186 -13.26 19.47 9.38
N SER A 187 -12.96 18.67 8.35
CA SER A 187 -13.10 17.21 8.40
C SER A 187 -11.86 16.50 8.95
N VAL A 188 -10.66 16.85 8.48
CA VAL A 188 -9.43 16.12 8.84
C VAL A 188 -8.81 16.67 10.12
N ASN A 189 -8.80 17.99 10.34
CA ASN A 189 -8.22 18.55 11.56
C ASN A 189 -9.03 18.14 12.79
N GLY A 190 -10.36 18.08 12.69
CA GLY A 190 -11.22 17.59 13.77
C GLY A 190 -10.88 16.16 14.19
N VAL A 191 -10.80 15.23 13.22
CA VAL A 191 -10.42 13.83 13.52
C VAL A 191 -9.00 13.73 14.05
N LEU A 192 -8.06 14.51 13.52
CA LEU A 192 -6.67 14.54 14.00
C LEU A 192 -6.58 15.05 15.45
N GLU A 193 -7.33 16.09 15.80
CA GLU A 193 -7.42 16.64 17.16
C GLU A 193 -8.09 15.65 18.13
N ASP A 194 -9.17 15.01 17.71
CA ASP A 194 -9.87 13.99 18.50
C ASP A 194 -8.96 12.79 18.78
N MET A 195 -8.28 12.26 17.75
CA MET A 195 -7.30 11.20 17.94
C MET A 195 -6.15 11.65 18.86
N PHE A 196 -5.64 12.87 18.67
CA PHE A 196 -4.59 13.41 19.54
C PHE A 196 -5.02 13.47 21.00
N LYS A 197 -6.27 13.88 21.26
CA LYS A 197 -6.86 13.91 22.59
C LYS A 197 -6.98 12.50 23.18
N ASP A 198 -7.49 11.52 22.43
CA ASP A 198 -7.63 10.14 22.89
C ASP A 198 -6.27 9.54 23.31
N TYR A 199 -5.24 9.72 22.49
CA TYR A 199 -3.89 9.25 22.82
C TYR A 199 -3.29 10.01 24.01
N SER A 200 -3.57 11.32 24.14
CA SER A 200 -3.16 12.12 25.29
C SER A 200 -3.77 11.61 26.60
N GLU A 201 -5.06 11.26 26.58
CA GLU A 201 -5.77 10.70 27.74
C GLU A 201 -5.23 9.32 28.11
N MET A 202 -5.04 8.42 27.14
CA MET A 202 -4.46 7.09 27.38
C MET A 202 -3.06 7.16 27.99
N ARG A 203 -2.24 8.12 27.55
CA ARG A 203 -0.89 8.32 28.10
C ARG A 203 -0.90 8.95 29.50
N GLY A 204 -1.87 9.83 29.77
CA GLY A 204 -2.10 10.38 31.11
C GLY A 204 -2.46 9.29 32.12
N VAL A 205 -3.31 8.33 31.73
CA VAL A 205 -3.73 7.20 32.56
C VAL A 205 -2.56 6.24 32.87
N THR A 206 -1.70 5.96 31.89
CA THR A 206 -0.51 5.09 32.09
C THR A 206 0.56 5.74 32.97
N SER A 207 0.67 7.08 32.97
CA SER A 207 1.55 7.80 33.90
C SER A 207 0.96 7.92 35.32
N GLY A 208 -0.37 7.79 35.47
CA GLY A 208 -1.08 7.83 36.75
C GLY A 208 -1.22 6.47 37.48
N SER A 209 -0.91 5.35 36.83
CA SER A 209 -1.06 4.00 37.42
C SER A 209 0.09 3.58 38.34
N SER A 210 1.11 4.42 38.53
CA SER A 210 2.04 4.31 39.67
C SER A 210 1.51 5.06 40.89
N SER A 211 0.24 4.87 41.25
CA SER A 211 -0.24 5.21 42.59
C SER A 211 0.29 4.16 43.57
N ARG A 212 1.58 4.26 43.89
CA ARG A 212 2.10 3.69 45.14
C ARG A 212 1.32 4.39 46.24
N SER A 213 0.36 3.65 46.79
CA SER A 213 -0.37 3.94 48.00
C SER A 213 0.54 4.66 49.00
N ALA A 214 0.11 5.85 49.41
CA ALA A 214 0.67 6.56 50.54
C ALA A 214 0.35 5.76 51.82
N GLY A 215 1.08 4.66 52.01
CA GLY A 215 1.23 4.00 53.28
C GLY A 215 2.31 4.75 54.05
N SER A 216 1.93 5.34 55.18
CA SER A 216 2.83 5.96 56.14
C SER A 216 3.94 4.99 56.54
N ILE A 217 5.16 5.22 56.04
CA ILE A 217 6.37 4.53 56.50
C ILE A 217 7.16 5.53 57.34
N ALA A 218 7.35 5.16 58.60
CA ALA A 218 8.21 5.84 59.56
C ALA A 218 9.63 6.07 58.97
N PRO A 219 10.36 7.10 59.41
CA PRO A 219 11.67 7.41 58.84
C PRO A 219 12.64 6.28 59.18
N ASN A 220 13.10 5.57 58.15
CA ASN A 220 14.24 4.68 58.25
C ASN A 220 15.46 5.46 57.76
N GLU A 221 16.31 5.84 58.71
CA GLU A 221 17.60 6.47 58.49
C GLU A 221 18.53 5.46 57.79
N ASN A 222 18.70 5.60 56.48
CA ASN A 222 19.87 5.09 55.77
C ASN A 222 20.41 6.24 54.92
N ASP A 223 21.48 6.83 55.44
CA ASP A 223 22.23 7.95 54.92
C ASP A 223 23.09 7.49 53.73
N GLU A 224 22.51 7.46 52.53
CA GLU A 224 23.29 7.50 51.29
C GLU A 224 23.46 8.98 50.92
N SER A 225 24.67 9.49 51.13
CA SER A 225 25.10 10.85 50.81
C SER A 225 24.73 11.21 49.35
N GLU A 226 23.62 11.94 49.19
CA GLU A 226 23.17 12.47 47.90
C GLU A 226 24.26 13.42 47.36
N SER A 227 24.87 13.05 46.22
CA SER A 227 25.92 13.85 45.59
C SER A 227 25.40 15.26 45.28
N VAL A 228 26.24 16.28 45.49
CA VAL A 228 25.97 17.68 45.11
C VAL A 228 25.57 17.75 43.62
N GLU A 229 26.13 16.89 42.79
CA GLU A 229 25.83 16.79 41.37
C GLU A 229 24.39 16.30 41.13
N ASP A 230 23.88 15.35 41.92
CA ASP A 230 22.52 14.82 41.78
C ASP A 230 21.46 15.81 42.28
N TYR A 231 21.77 16.55 43.35
CA TYR A 231 20.94 17.68 43.80
C TYR A 231 20.81 18.77 42.73
N LEU A 232 21.93 19.14 42.09
CA LEU A 232 21.94 20.12 41.00
C LEU A 232 21.21 19.59 39.75
N LYS A 233 21.40 18.32 39.38
CA LYS A 233 20.67 17.68 38.26
C LYS A 233 19.16 17.64 38.52
N LYS A 234 18.71 17.32 39.74
CA LYS A 234 17.28 17.35 40.12
C LYS A 234 16.73 18.78 40.09
N LYS A 235 17.47 19.75 40.62
CA LYS A 235 17.06 21.17 40.62
C LYS A 235 17.00 21.76 39.21
N PHE A 236 17.95 21.39 38.34
CA PHE A 236 17.95 21.78 36.93
C PHE A 236 16.83 21.11 36.13
N LYS A 237 16.53 19.83 36.38
CA LYS A 237 15.36 19.15 35.81
C LYS A 237 14.05 19.82 36.21
N ARG A 238 13.90 20.20 37.48
CA ARG A 238 12.74 20.94 37.99
C ARG A 238 12.61 22.33 37.37
N LYS A 239 13.72 23.09 37.29
CA LYS A 239 13.74 24.38 36.62
C LYS A 239 13.39 24.28 35.12
N ARG A 240 13.91 23.27 34.40
CA ARG A 240 13.51 23.02 33.00
C ARG A 240 12.04 22.64 32.84
N MET A 241 11.44 21.96 33.82
CA MET A 241 10.01 21.66 33.81
C MET A 241 9.19 22.93 34.06
N GLU A 242 9.61 23.78 35.00
CA GLU A 242 8.99 25.07 35.30
C GLU A 242 9.12 26.06 34.12
N ASP A 243 10.27 26.12 33.46
CA ASP A 243 10.52 26.96 32.27
C ASP A 243 9.75 26.45 31.03
N ARG A 244 9.57 25.13 30.87
CA ARG A 244 8.73 24.53 29.79
C ARG A 244 7.24 24.85 29.93
N VAL A 245 6.75 25.09 31.15
CA VAL A 245 5.38 25.56 31.38
C VAL A 245 5.24 27.04 30.98
N GLY A 246 6.34 27.80 30.96
CA GLY A 246 6.39 29.19 30.51
C GLY A 246 6.68 29.42 29.03
N GLU A 247 7.26 28.44 28.32
CA GLU A 247 7.82 28.63 26.97
C GLU A 247 7.37 27.52 25.98
N THR A 248 6.06 27.44 25.73
CA THR A 248 5.42 27.17 24.41
C THR A 248 3.90 27.17 24.62
N THR A 249 3.18 28.15 24.08
CA THR A 249 1.71 28.19 24.10
C THR A 249 1.07 27.22 23.10
N LEU A 250 1.85 26.62 22.19
CA LEU A 250 1.36 25.71 21.16
C LEU A 250 1.34 24.27 21.66
N SER A 251 0.26 23.57 21.33
CA SER A 251 0.15 22.12 21.54
C SER A 251 1.22 21.37 20.73
N GLU A 252 1.48 20.11 21.11
CA GLU A 252 2.38 19.24 20.35
C GLU A 252 1.97 19.12 18.88
N LEU A 253 0.66 18.96 18.64
CA LEU A 253 0.07 18.90 17.30
C LEU A 253 0.33 20.17 16.51
N GLU A 254 0.06 21.33 17.08
CA GLU A 254 0.31 22.62 16.42
C GLU A 254 1.79 22.84 16.10
N ARG A 255 2.69 22.39 16.99
CA ARG A 255 4.14 22.49 16.78
C ARG A 255 4.56 21.63 15.59
N TYR A 256 4.07 20.40 15.51
CA TYR A 256 4.36 19.50 14.40
C TYR A 256 3.85 20.05 13.07
N LEU A 257 2.59 20.50 13.02
CA LEU A 257 1.98 21.03 11.81
C LEU A 257 2.66 22.30 11.30
N LYS A 258 3.22 23.13 12.19
CA LYS A 258 3.98 24.34 11.84
C LYS A 258 5.48 24.11 11.61
N ALA A 259 6.01 22.95 11.95
CA ALA A 259 7.41 22.65 11.71
C ALA A 259 7.69 22.57 10.21
N ASN A 260 8.93 22.85 9.81
CA ASN A 260 9.36 22.70 8.42
C ASN A 260 9.14 21.26 7.92
N LEU A 261 8.97 21.13 6.61
CA LEU A 261 8.91 19.83 5.95
C LEU A 261 10.30 19.20 5.90
N GLU A 262 10.35 17.88 6.00
CA GLU A 262 11.55 17.10 5.71
C GLU A 262 11.76 16.97 4.20
N ASP A 263 12.99 16.69 3.78
CA ASP A 263 13.36 16.50 2.37
C ASP A 263 12.68 15.25 1.78
N ASP A 264 11.95 15.42 0.68
CA ASP A 264 11.25 14.35 -0.01
C ASP A 264 12.10 13.65 -1.08
N GLU A 265 13.28 14.18 -1.41
CA GLU A 265 14.21 13.56 -2.35
C GLU A 265 15.09 12.47 -1.72
N ASP A 266 15.10 12.36 -0.38
CA ASP A 266 15.82 11.30 0.33
C ASP A 266 15.10 9.94 0.17
N LYS A 267 15.58 9.14 -0.79
CA LYS A 267 15.10 7.77 -1.04
C LYS A 267 15.38 6.80 0.10
N THR A 268 16.21 7.17 1.07
CA THR A 268 16.53 6.35 2.25
C THR A 268 15.73 6.76 3.49
N PHE A 269 14.81 7.71 3.34
CA PHE A 269 13.96 8.19 4.43
C PHE A 269 13.07 7.09 4.99
N ASP A 270 13.26 6.76 6.26
CA ASP A 270 12.41 5.85 7.03
C ASP A 270 11.52 6.65 7.99
N ILE A 271 10.23 6.76 7.64
CA ILE A 271 9.23 7.50 8.39
C ILE A 271 9.05 6.98 9.82
N LEU A 272 9.14 5.67 10.05
CA LEU A 272 8.99 5.09 11.40
C LEU A 272 10.24 5.36 12.23
N ALA A 273 11.43 5.28 11.62
CA ALA A 273 12.67 5.67 12.27
C ALA A 273 12.68 7.16 12.63
N TRP A 274 12.14 8.02 11.75
CA TRP A 274 11.97 9.45 12.02
C TRP A 274 11.06 9.69 13.23
N TRP A 275 9.87 9.08 13.27
CA TRP A 275 8.95 9.21 14.41
C TRP A 275 9.55 8.66 15.71
N LYS A 276 10.29 7.55 15.64
CA LYS A 276 11.01 6.99 16.79
C LYS A 276 12.06 7.96 17.32
N LYS A 277 12.83 8.59 16.44
CA LYS A 277 13.86 9.59 16.80
C LYS A 277 13.24 10.84 17.44
N HIS A 278 12.09 11.29 16.95
CA HIS A 278 11.41 12.49 17.45
C HIS A 278 10.36 12.23 18.54
N SER A 279 10.26 10.99 19.04
CA SER A 279 9.32 10.61 20.11
C SER A 279 9.49 11.40 21.42
N GLY A 280 10.69 11.94 21.69
CA GLY A 280 10.93 12.83 22.84
C GLY A 280 10.36 14.24 22.66
N GLU A 281 10.18 14.67 21.42
CA GLU A 281 9.68 16.00 21.03
C GLU A 281 8.18 15.97 20.72
N TYR A 282 7.72 14.86 20.12
CA TYR A 282 6.33 14.56 19.79
C TYR A 282 5.86 13.25 20.43
N PRO A 283 5.70 13.22 21.75
CA PRO A 283 5.44 11.96 22.45
C PRO A 283 4.01 11.40 22.32
N ILE A 284 3.02 12.20 21.92
CA ILE A 284 1.67 11.72 21.61
C ILE A 284 1.57 11.35 20.13
N LEU A 285 2.01 12.23 19.24
CA LEU A 285 1.96 12.01 17.80
C LEU A 285 2.84 10.83 17.37
N SER A 286 3.98 10.58 18.02
CA SER A 286 4.79 9.39 17.70
C SER A 286 4.06 8.07 18.01
N LEU A 287 3.14 8.06 19.00
CA LEU A 287 2.28 6.91 19.25
C LEU A 287 1.19 6.79 18.18
N MET A 288 0.54 7.90 17.84
CA MET A 288 -0.46 7.93 16.76
C MET A 288 0.15 7.49 15.43
N ALA A 289 1.30 8.05 15.06
CA ALA A 289 2.00 7.74 13.82
C ALA A 289 2.43 6.28 13.78
N ARG A 290 2.93 5.71 14.89
CA ARG A 290 3.26 4.28 14.95
C ARG A 290 2.05 3.40 14.60
N ASP A 291 0.87 3.75 15.14
CA ASP A 291 -0.31 2.90 14.99
C ASP A 291 -1.01 3.13 13.62
N VAL A 292 -1.08 4.38 13.14
CA VAL A 292 -1.66 4.73 11.82
C VAL A 292 -0.76 4.27 10.67
N LEU A 293 0.55 4.48 10.77
CA LEU A 293 1.50 4.10 9.71
C LEU A 293 1.70 2.59 9.63
N ALA A 294 1.39 1.84 10.69
CA ALA A 294 1.44 0.38 10.67
C ALA A 294 0.28 -0.28 9.92
N ILE A 295 -0.76 0.48 9.51
CA ILE A 295 -1.91 -0.05 8.79
C ILE A 295 -1.48 -0.46 7.37
N PRO A 296 -1.54 -1.75 7.00
CA PRO A 296 -1.30 -2.17 5.62
C PRO A 296 -2.47 -1.71 4.75
N VAL A 297 -2.14 -1.17 3.57
CA VAL A 297 -3.14 -0.69 2.61
C VAL A 297 -3.72 -1.83 1.78
N SER A 298 -2.91 -2.86 1.56
CA SER A 298 -3.24 -4.00 0.72
C SER A 298 -3.34 -5.28 1.53
N THR A 299 -4.24 -6.16 1.12
CA THR A 299 -4.37 -7.53 1.61
C THR A 299 -3.25 -8.45 1.11
N VAL A 300 -2.37 -8.00 0.22
CA VAL A 300 -1.28 -8.81 -0.35
C VAL A 300 -0.41 -9.46 0.73
N ALA A 301 -0.12 -8.77 1.84
CA ALA A 301 0.64 -9.36 2.94
C ALA A 301 -0.12 -10.52 3.64
N SER A 302 -1.44 -10.40 3.79
CA SER A 302 -2.27 -11.49 4.31
C SER A 302 -2.45 -12.62 3.29
N GLU A 303 -2.66 -12.28 2.02
CA GLU A 303 -2.79 -13.26 0.92
C GLU A 303 -1.50 -14.06 0.74
N SER A 304 -0.33 -13.42 0.87
CA SER A 304 0.97 -14.08 0.95
C SER A 304 1.04 -15.13 2.05
N ALA A 305 0.53 -14.78 3.24
CA ALA A 305 0.51 -15.69 4.37
C ALA A 305 -0.43 -16.87 4.13
N PHE A 306 -1.57 -16.65 3.47
CA PHE A 306 -2.51 -17.72 3.08
C PHE A 306 -1.96 -18.61 1.96
N SER A 307 -1.29 -18.05 0.97
CA SER A 307 -0.63 -18.81 -0.09
C SER A 307 0.49 -19.70 0.46
N THR A 308 1.32 -19.13 1.34
CA THR A 308 2.29 -19.91 2.13
C THR A 308 1.59 -20.99 2.96
N GLY A 309 0.39 -20.68 3.46
CA GLY A 309 -0.51 -21.61 4.12
C GLY A 309 -0.82 -22.84 3.27
N GLY A 310 -1.07 -22.70 1.96
CA GLY A 310 -1.25 -23.84 1.04
C GLY A 310 -0.02 -24.74 0.94
N ARG A 311 1.20 -24.18 1.05
CA ARG A 311 2.45 -24.97 1.13
C ARG A 311 2.64 -25.66 2.49
N VAL A 312 2.05 -25.13 3.56
CA VAL A 312 2.07 -25.72 4.93
C VAL A 312 0.95 -26.75 5.10
N LEU A 313 -0.18 -26.50 4.46
CA LEU A 313 -1.40 -27.29 4.35
C LEU A 313 -1.49 -27.89 2.94
N ASP A 314 -0.48 -28.64 2.51
CA ASP A 314 -0.65 -29.40 1.27
C ASP A 314 -1.73 -30.49 1.46
N THR A 315 -2.26 -31.03 0.36
CA THR A 315 -3.33 -32.06 0.35
C THR A 315 -3.04 -33.30 1.23
N PHE A 316 -1.78 -33.61 1.51
CA PHE A 316 -1.27 -34.67 2.38
C PHE A 316 -1.09 -34.25 3.87
N ARG A 317 -1.22 -32.97 4.22
CA ARG A 317 -1.05 -32.43 5.60
C ARG A 317 -2.34 -31.91 6.25
N SER A 318 -3.49 -32.27 5.72
CA SER A 318 -4.85 -31.89 6.15
C SER A 318 -5.28 -32.31 7.57
N SER A 319 -4.42 -33.00 8.35
CA SER A 319 -4.72 -33.41 9.73
C SER A 319 -4.22 -32.44 10.82
N LEU A 320 -3.59 -31.33 10.44
CA LEU A 320 -3.11 -30.34 11.40
C LEU A 320 -4.28 -29.58 12.05
N THR A 321 -4.21 -29.38 13.37
CA THR A 321 -5.18 -28.54 14.06
C THR A 321 -4.93 -27.05 13.72
N PRO A 322 -5.96 -26.19 13.74
CA PRO A 322 -5.80 -24.76 13.48
C PRO A 322 -4.70 -24.09 14.31
N LEU A 323 -4.55 -24.51 15.57
CA LEU A 323 -3.49 -24.01 16.47
C LEU A 323 -2.07 -24.34 15.98
N ILE A 324 -1.86 -25.53 15.43
CA ILE A 324 -0.56 -25.94 14.89
C ILE A 324 -0.28 -25.20 13.59
N VAL A 325 -1.30 -25.00 12.75
CA VAL A 325 -1.18 -24.21 11.51
C VAL A 325 -0.77 -22.77 11.82
N GLU A 326 -1.48 -22.13 12.75
CA GLU A 326 -1.15 -20.78 13.22
C GLU A 326 0.29 -20.72 13.76
N SER A 327 0.67 -21.67 14.62
CA SER A 327 2.02 -21.73 15.20
C SER A 327 3.12 -21.89 14.14
N LEU A 328 2.86 -22.68 13.09
CA LEU A 328 3.81 -22.89 11.98
C LEU A 328 3.93 -21.64 11.11
N ILE A 329 2.82 -21.00 10.75
CA ILE A 329 2.81 -19.77 9.94
C ILE A 329 3.50 -18.63 10.71
N CYS A 330 3.13 -18.39 11.98
CA CYS A 330 3.75 -17.37 12.82
C CYS A 330 5.24 -17.67 13.07
N GLY A 331 5.58 -18.92 13.39
CA GLY A 331 6.96 -19.33 13.61
C GLY A 331 7.83 -19.15 12.36
N GLN A 332 7.31 -19.50 11.19
CA GLN A 332 7.99 -19.27 9.91
C GLN A 332 8.19 -17.77 9.65
N ASN A 333 7.17 -16.94 9.89
CA ASN A 333 7.27 -15.48 9.72
C ASN A 333 8.32 -14.87 10.66
N TRP A 334 8.30 -15.23 11.94
CA TRP A 334 9.27 -14.74 12.94
C TRP A 334 10.71 -15.20 12.65
N LEU A 335 10.90 -16.43 12.17
CA LEU A 335 12.22 -16.95 11.80
C LEU A 335 12.77 -16.32 10.52
N ARG A 336 11.89 -15.87 9.61
CA ARG A 336 12.23 -15.17 8.36
C ARG A 336 12.59 -13.70 8.57
N SER A 337 13.14 -13.33 9.73
CA SER A 337 13.54 -11.97 10.18
C SER A 337 14.46 -11.15 9.23
N SER A 338 14.67 -11.53 7.98
CA SER A 338 15.51 -10.77 7.03
C SER A 338 15.05 -10.90 5.55
N THR A 339 14.58 -9.77 5.03
CA THR A 339 14.98 -9.13 3.75
C THR A 339 14.60 -9.68 2.38
N LEU A 340 13.74 -10.70 2.22
CA LEU A 340 13.20 -10.97 0.88
C LEU A 340 11.87 -10.22 0.70
N PRO A 341 11.81 -9.23 -0.21
CA PRO A 341 10.54 -8.69 -0.66
C PRO A 341 9.63 -9.84 -1.05
N ILE A 342 8.37 -9.71 -0.66
CA ILE A 342 7.34 -10.60 -1.17
C ILE A 342 7.38 -10.51 -2.72
N ASP A 343 7.69 -11.63 -3.39
CA ASP A 343 7.57 -11.70 -4.84
C ASP A 343 6.09 -11.73 -5.18
N MET A 344 5.60 -10.57 -5.63
CA MET A 344 4.19 -10.39 -5.92
C MET A 344 3.77 -11.11 -7.19
N GLU A 345 4.68 -11.37 -8.13
CA GLU A 345 4.32 -12.08 -9.35
C GLU A 345 4.03 -13.55 -9.06
N GLU A 346 4.85 -14.19 -8.23
CA GLU A 346 4.60 -15.55 -7.73
C GLU A 346 3.29 -15.63 -6.93
N GLN A 347 2.95 -14.59 -6.16
CA GLN A 347 1.73 -14.62 -5.34
C GLN A 347 0.43 -14.47 -6.11
N PHE A 348 0.41 -13.62 -7.14
CA PHE A 348 -0.77 -13.55 -7.99
C PHE A 348 -1.01 -14.88 -8.71
N GLU A 349 0.04 -15.65 -9.01
CA GLU A 349 -0.08 -17.00 -9.58
C GLU A 349 -0.63 -18.01 -8.56
N GLU A 350 -0.12 -18.01 -7.32
CA GLU A 350 -0.60 -18.93 -6.28
C GLU A 350 -2.03 -18.62 -5.78
N ILE A 351 -2.41 -17.34 -5.70
CA ILE A 351 -3.79 -16.93 -5.36
C ILE A 351 -4.77 -17.47 -6.40
N GLU A 352 -4.37 -17.47 -7.67
CA GLU A 352 -5.20 -17.96 -8.76
C GLU A 352 -5.36 -19.48 -8.73
N GLU A 353 -4.30 -20.24 -8.42
CA GLU A 353 -4.40 -21.69 -8.21
C GLU A 353 -5.43 -22.00 -7.11
N LEU A 354 -5.38 -21.27 -5.99
CA LEU A 354 -6.34 -21.42 -4.89
C LEU A 354 -7.76 -21.01 -5.28
N GLU A 355 -7.95 -19.92 -6.02
CA GLU A 355 -9.29 -19.51 -6.49
C GLU A 355 -9.87 -20.48 -7.53
N GLN A 356 -9.04 -21.05 -8.40
CA GLN A 356 -9.44 -22.07 -9.36
C GLN A 356 -9.82 -23.36 -8.65
N GLU A 357 -9.01 -23.84 -7.70
CA GLU A 357 -9.33 -24.98 -6.84
C GLU A 357 -10.64 -24.77 -6.07
N LEU A 358 -10.87 -23.56 -5.52
CA LEU A 358 -12.09 -23.24 -4.80
C LEU A 358 -13.32 -23.25 -5.72
N LYS A 359 -13.19 -22.75 -6.96
CA LYS A 359 -14.26 -22.80 -7.97
C LYS A 359 -14.56 -24.22 -8.41
N GLU A 360 -13.54 -25.07 -8.58
CA GLU A 360 -13.72 -26.49 -8.89
C GLU A 360 -14.40 -27.22 -7.73
N PHE A 361 -14.03 -26.91 -6.49
CA PHE A 361 -14.67 -27.49 -5.29
C PHE A 361 -16.16 -27.09 -5.16
N CYS A 362 -16.50 -25.84 -5.47
CA CYS A 362 -17.89 -25.37 -5.49
C CYS A 362 -18.72 -25.96 -6.65
N LEU A 363 -18.09 -26.42 -7.73
CA LEU A 363 -18.76 -27.11 -8.84
C LEU A 363 -18.99 -28.60 -8.53
N ASP A 364 -18.13 -29.23 -7.74
CA ASP A 364 -18.29 -30.62 -7.31
C ASP A 364 -19.38 -30.81 -6.25
N GLU A 365 -19.59 -29.86 -5.32
CA GLU A 365 -20.72 -29.92 -4.37
C GLU A 365 -22.10 -29.82 -5.07
N GLY A 366 -22.17 -29.16 -6.23
CA GLY A 366 -23.38 -29.09 -7.05
C GLY A 366 -23.73 -30.40 -7.77
N THR A 367 -22.76 -31.31 -7.92
CA THR A 367 -22.95 -32.60 -8.61
C THR A 367 -23.32 -33.72 -7.63
N ILE A 368 -22.96 -33.59 -6.35
CA ILE A 368 -23.32 -34.57 -5.31
C ILE A 368 -24.80 -34.45 -4.90
N MET A 369 -25.44 -33.29 -5.11
CA MET A 369 -26.83 -33.06 -4.71
C MET A 369 -27.86 -33.55 -5.74
N SER A 370 -27.47 -33.88 -6.99
CA SER A 370 -28.36 -34.45 -8.01
C SER A 370 -28.50 -35.97 -7.94
N ASP A 371 -27.57 -36.68 -7.29
CA ASP A 371 -27.56 -38.15 -7.24
C ASP A 371 -28.21 -38.72 -5.95
N LEU A 372 -28.83 -37.87 -5.13
CA LEU A 372 -29.53 -38.27 -3.89
C LEU A 372 -31.05 -38.04 -3.94
N VAL A 373 -31.63 -37.76 -5.12
CA VAL A 373 -33.07 -37.59 -5.30
C VAL A 373 -33.57 -38.48 -6.45
N ASP A 374 -33.29 -39.78 -6.37
CA ASP A 374 -33.98 -40.80 -7.16
C ASP A 374 -33.84 -42.16 -6.44
N ASP A 375 -34.56 -42.30 -5.33
CA ASP A 375 -35.04 -43.60 -4.83
C ASP A 375 -36.08 -43.35 -3.70
N ASP A 376 -37.34 -43.16 -4.11
CA ASP A 376 -38.55 -43.74 -3.50
C ASP A 376 -39.82 -43.43 -4.31
#